data_AF-A0A2M9WIX9-F1
#
_entry.id   AF-A0A2M9WIX9-F1
#
_cell.length_a   1.000
_cell.length_b   1.000
_cell.length_c   1.000
_cell.angle_alpha   90.00
_cell.angle_beta   90.00
_cell.angle_gamma   90.00
#
_symmetry.space_group_name_H-M   'P 1'
#
loop_
_entity.id
_entity.type
_entity.pdbx_description
1 polymer ?
#
loop_
_entity_poly.entity_id
_entity_poly.type
_entity_poly.pdbx_seq_one_letter_code
_entity_poly.pdbx_strand_id
1 'polypeptide(L)'
;MDKNQLALLKKSFDVAVLKDAQLSMTRITKPILGSETKAEQFSNEVIEVVKSDEFITKLDQKIGDVLPGETEDEFVARAKKTMLNALRSKFD
;
A
#
# COMPACT_ATOMS: atom_id res chain seq x y z
N MET A 1 3.84 -20.59 4.48
CA MET A 1 3.11 -19.67 5.39
C MET A 1 2.14 -20.50 6.22
N ASP A 2 2.16 -20.38 7.55
CA ASP A 2 1.23 -21.07 8.46
C ASP A 2 -0.21 -20.52 8.32
N LYS A 3 -1.24 -21.36 8.52
CA LYS A 3 -2.66 -20.98 8.51
C LYS A 3 -2.96 -19.79 9.44
N ASN A 4 -2.25 -19.67 10.56
CA ASN A 4 -2.42 -18.53 11.47
C ASN A 4 -1.88 -17.23 10.89
N GLN A 5 -0.76 -17.27 10.16
CA GLN A 5 -0.22 -16.10 9.48
C GLN A 5 -1.08 -15.67 8.29
N LEU A 6 -1.67 -16.63 7.57
CA LEU A 6 -2.63 -16.35 6.50
C LEU A 6 -3.90 -15.68 7.04
N ALA A 7 -4.38 -16.09 8.21
CA ALA A 7 -5.54 -15.49 8.85
C ALA A 7 -5.26 -14.06 9.35
N LEU A 8 -4.08 -13.82 9.93
CA LEU A 8 -3.62 -12.48 10.34
C LEU A 8 -3.49 -11.53 9.14
N LEU A 9 -2.90 -12.01 8.04
CA LEU A 9 -2.78 -11.23 6.80
C LEU A 9 -4.16 -10.85 6.25
N LYS A 10 -5.08 -11.81 6.16
CA LYS A 10 -6.47 -11.54 5.72
C LYS A 10 -7.19 -10.53 6.62
N LYS A 11 -6.87 -10.52 7.92
CA LYS A 11 -7.42 -9.56 8.89
C LYS A 11 -6.77 -8.18 8.80
N SER A 12 -5.51 -8.06 8.38
CA SER A 12 -4.91 -6.76 8.05
C SER A 12 -5.46 -6.15 6.76
N PHE A 13 -6.03 -6.98 5.88
CA PHE A 13 -6.82 -6.55 4.72
C PHE A 13 -8.34 -6.51 5.02
N ASP A 14 -8.72 -6.33 6.28
CA ASP A 14 -10.13 -6.10 6.64
C ASP A 14 -10.67 -4.87 5.89
N VAL A 15 -11.90 -4.98 5.38
CA VAL A 15 -12.56 -3.95 4.59
C VAL A 15 -12.58 -2.61 5.31
N ALA A 16 -12.68 -2.61 6.65
CA ALA A 16 -12.64 -1.39 7.45
C ALA A 16 -11.28 -0.68 7.39
N VAL A 17 -10.18 -1.43 7.47
CA VAL A 17 -8.80 -0.89 7.41
C VAL A 17 -8.50 -0.37 6.01
N LEU A 18 -8.96 -1.08 4.98
CA LEU A 18 -8.80 -0.67 3.59
C LEU A 18 -9.58 0.61 3.27
N LYS A 19 -10.79 0.75 3.83
CA LYS A 19 -11.62 1.94 3.64
C LYS A 19 -11.01 3.17 4.31
N ASP A 20 -10.38 2.99 5.48
CA ASP A 20 -9.68 4.07 6.18
C ASP A 20 -8.38 4.48 5.46
N ALA A 21 -7.64 3.50 4.92
CA ALA A 21 -6.49 3.75 4.06
C ALA A 21 -6.88 4.49 2.77
N GLN A 22 -8.02 4.13 2.17
CA GLN A 22 -8.57 4.79 0.99
C GLN A 22 -8.95 6.25 1.28
N LEU A 23 -9.66 6.51 2.39
CA LEU A 23 -10.03 7.85 2.85
C LEU A 23 -8.78 8.72 3.09
N SER A 24 -7.77 8.14 3.74
CA SER A 24 -6.50 8.81 4.03
C SER A 24 -5.74 9.14 2.74
N MET A 25 -5.65 8.22 1.78
CA MET A 25 -5.05 8.48 0.46
C MET A 25 -5.80 9.53 -0.33
N THR A 26 -7.14 9.47 -0.34
CA THR A 26 -7.98 10.45 -1.05
C THR A 26 -7.70 11.86 -0.53
N ARG A 27 -7.58 12.03 0.79
CA ARG A 27 -7.25 13.33 1.41
C ARG A 27 -5.86 13.85 1.01
N ILE A 28 -4.87 12.96 0.96
CA ILE A 28 -3.48 13.33 0.60
C ILE A 28 -3.34 13.64 -0.89
N THR A 29 -4.09 12.94 -1.75
CA THR A 29 -3.96 13.04 -3.22
C THR A 29 -4.91 14.07 -3.84
N LYS A 30 -6.02 14.43 -3.18
CA LYS A 30 -6.93 15.50 -3.61
C LYS A 30 -6.23 16.81 -3.99
N PRO A 31 -5.30 17.39 -3.20
CA PRO A 31 -4.59 18.60 -3.58
C PRO A 31 -3.62 18.42 -4.76
N ILE A 32 -3.15 17.19 -5.02
CA ILE A 32 -2.22 16.88 -6.11
C ILE A 32 -2.99 16.68 -7.43
N LEU A 33 -4.15 16.01 -7.37
CA LEU A 33 -4.96 15.66 -8.54
C LEU A 33 -6.00 16.72 -8.88
N GLY A 34 -6.21 17.70 -8.00
CA GLY A 34 -7.11 18.84 -8.20
C GLY A 34 -8.60 18.48 -8.26
N SER A 35 -8.98 17.23 -7.97
CA SER A 35 -10.36 16.74 -8.02
C SER A 35 -10.56 15.61 -7.02
N GLU A 36 -11.66 15.69 -6.28
CA GLU A 36 -12.08 14.65 -5.33
C GLU A 36 -12.44 13.35 -6.03
N THR A 37 -13.18 13.42 -7.15
CA THR A 37 -13.51 12.25 -7.97
C THR A 37 -12.27 11.54 -8.51
N LYS A 38 -11.26 12.30 -8.98
CA LYS A 38 -9.99 11.71 -9.45
C LYS A 38 -9.20 11.08 -8.30
N ALA A 39 -9.19 11.71 -7.13
CA ALA A 39 -8.53 11.18 -5.95
C ALA A 39 -9.21 9.91 -5.42
N GLU A 40 -10.55 9.84 -5.46
CA GLU A 40 -11.30 8.63 -5.11
C GLU A 40 -11.08 7.50 -6.12
N GLN A 41 -11.12 7.79 -7.43
CA GLN A 41 -10.82 6.80 -8.49
C GLN A 41 -9.40 6.25 -8.35
N PHE A 42 -8.40 7.13 -8.22
CA PHE A 42 -7.03 6.74 -7.96
C PHE A 42 -6.91 5.89 -6.69
N SER A 43 -7.54 6.30 -5.59
CA SER A 43 -7.48 5.55 -4.33
C SER A 43 -8.16 4.18 -4.44
N ASN A 44 -9.26 4.06 -5.18
CA ASN A 44 -9.91 2.78 -5.47
C ASN A 44 -9.01 1.85 -6.29
N GLU A 45 -8.43 2.37 -7.38
CA GLU A 45 -7.55 1.61 -8.26
C GLU A 45 -6.28 1.15 -7.51
N VAL A 46 -5.70 2.03 -6.70
CA VAL A 46 -4.57 1.69 -5.83
C VAL A 46 -4.95 0.58 -4.86
N ILE A 47 -6.10 0.69 -4.18
CA ILE A 47 -6.61 -0.31 -3.22
C ILE A 47 -6.79 -1.69 -3.87
N GLU A 48 -7.31 -1.75 -5.10
CA GLU A 48 -7.45 -3.01 -5.84
C GLU A 48 -6.09 -3.58 -6.25
N VAL A 49 -5.14 -2.71 -6.62
CA VAL A 49 -3.76 -3.11 -6.93
C VAL A 49 -3.04 -3.65 -5.70
N VAL A 50 -3.07 -2.96 -4.55
CA VAL A 50 -2.41 -3.43 -3.32
C VAL A 50 -3.05 -4.67 -2.72
N LYS A 51 -4.32 -4.96 -3.02
CA LYS A 51 -4.98 -6.22 -2.61
C LYS A 51 -4.58 -7.42 -3.46
N SER A 52 -3.96 -7.23 -4.62
CA SER A 52 -3.57 -8.35 -5.47
C SER A 52 -2.35 -9.09 -4.90
N ASP A 53 -2.45 -10.41 -4.80
CA ASP A 53 -1.36 -11.27 -4.31
C ASP A 53 -0.06 -11.07 -5.10
N GLU A 54 -0.17 -10.79 -6.40
CA GLU A 54 0.95 -10.49 -7.28
C GLU A 54 1.66 -9.19 -6.89
N PHE A 55 0.90 -8.13 -6.57
CA PHE A 55 1.47 -6.86 -6.14
C PHE A 55 2.09 -6.99 -4.75
N ILE A 56 1.44 -7.68 -3.81
CA ILE A 56 2.00 -7.95 -2.47
C ILE A 56 3.33 -8.69 -2.60
N THR A 57 3.38 -9.75 -3.41
CA THR A 57 4.61 -10.53 -3.64
C THR A 57 5.72 -9.67 -4.25
N LYS A 58 5.39 -8.84 -5.25
CA LYS A 58 6.36 -7.93 -5.88
C LYS A 58 6.82 -6.82 -4.95
N LEU A 59 5.93 -6.31 -4.10
CA LEU A 59 6.25 -5.28 -3.12
C LEU A 59 7.16 -5.83 -2.04
N ASP A 60 6.86 -7.03 -1.51
CA ASP A 60 7.69 -7.75 -0.54
C ASP A 60 9.10 -8.01 -1.09
N GLN A 61 9.21 -8.51 -2.32
CA GLN A 61 10.50 -8.69 -2.99
C GLN A 61 11.30 -7.39 -3.18
N LYS A 62 10.60 -6.25 -3.40
CA LYS A 62 11.26 -4.94 -3.59
C LYS A 62 11.62 -4.25 -2.28
N ILE A 63 10.87 -4.49 -1.21
CA ILE A 63 11.22 -4.01 0.12
C ILE A 63 12.35 -4.88 0.66
N GLY A 64 12.21 -6.20 0.64
CA GLY A 64 13.19 -7.11 1.20
C GLY A 64 13.34 -6.97 2.72
N ASP A 65 14.37 -7.60 3.27
CA ASP A 65 14.59 -7.66 4.72
C ASP A 65 14.90 -6.27 5.33
N VAL A 66 14.73 -6.19 6.65
CA VAL A 66 15.17 -5.03 7.45
C VAL A 66 16.70 -4.94 7.37
N LEU A 67 17.21 -3.74 7.11
CA LEU A 67 18.64 -3.53 6.96
C LEU A 67 19.34 -3.48 8.35
N PRO A 68 20.63 -3.83 8.45
CA PRO A 68 21.36 -3.75 9.72
C PRO A 68 21.39 -2.30 10.24
N GLY A 69 20.80 -2.09 11.43
CA GLY A 69 20.72 -0.77 12.06
C GLY A 69 19.57 0.11 11.58
N GLU A 70 18.67 -0.40 10.73
CA GLU A 70 17.46 0.29 10.32
C GLU A 70 16.43 0.28 11.45
N THR A 71 15.91 1.46 11.78
CA THR A 71 14.82 1.62 12.74
C THR A 71 13.48 1.26 12.11
N GLU A 72 12.47 0.98 12.95
CA GLU A 72 11.11 0.69 12.47
C GLU A 72 10.55 1.82 11.60
N ASP A 73 10.77 3.08 11.99
CA ASP A 73 10.32 4.25 11.22
C ASP A 73 11.00 4.33 9.85
N GLU A 74 12.30 4.03 9.76
CA GLU A 74 13.06 4.02 8.51
C GLU A 74 12.61 2.89 7.57
N PHE A 75 12.37 1.71 8.13
CA PHE A 75 11.81 0.58 7.39
C PHE A 75 10.44 0.93 6.82
N VAL A 76 9.55 1.51 7.64
CA VAL A 76 8.21 1.93 7.21
C VAL A 76 8.28 3.03 6.14
N ALA A 77 9.20 3.99 6.28
CA ALA A 77 9.41 5.04 5.28
C ALA A 77 9.90 4.46 3.94
N ARG A 78 10.81 3.49 3.98
CA ARG A 78 11.30 2.77 2.80
C ARG A 78 10.21 1.95 2.15
N ALA A 79 9.42 1.21 2.93
CA ALA A 79 8.27 0.45 2.46
C ALA A 79 7.25 1.37 1.74
N LYS A 80 6.89 2.51 2.35
CA LYS A 80 6.00 3.51 1.76
C LYS A 80 6.55 4.08 0.44
N LYS A 81 7.84 4.41 0.40
CA LYS A 81 8.50 4.93 -0.81
C LYS A 81 8.54 3.89 -1.93
N THR A 82 8.86 2.63 -1.61
CA THR A 82 8.87 1.52 -2.55
C THR A 82 7.48 1.24 -3.09
N MET A 83 6.46 1.26 -2.22
CA MET A 83 5.06 1.14 -2.62
C MET A 83 4.66 2.26 -3.58
N LEU A 84 4.99 3.51 -3.27
CA LEU A 84 4.68 4.66 -4.13
C LEU A 84 5.34 4.54 -5.52
N ASN A 85 6.59 4.09 -5.56
CA ASN A 85 7.30 3.86 -6.82
C ASN A 85 6.70 2.69 -7.63
N ALA A 86 6.33 1.59 -6.95
CA ALA A 86 5.67 0.46 -7.60
C ALA A 86 4.29 0.82 -8.16
N LEU A 87 3.54 1.67 -7.45
CA LEU A 87 2.29 2.22 -7.95
C LEU A 87 2.52 3.13 -9.16
N ARG A 88 3.47 4.08 -9.10
CA ARG A 88 3.82 4.94 -10.26
C ARG A 88 4.14 4.12 -11.49
N SER A 89 4.99 3.10 -11.39
CA SER A 89 5.31 2.24 -12.55
C SER A 89 4.13 1.43 -13.11
N LYS A 90 3.01 1.33 -12.39
CA LYS A 90 1.76 0.71 -12.87
C LYS A 90 0.79 1.71 -13.50
N PHE A 91 0.94 3.01 -13.21
CA PHE A 91 0.04 4.08 -13.63
C PHE A 91 0.70 5.17 -14.51
N ASP A 92 2.01 5.05 -14.78
CA ASP A 92 2.73 5.74 -15.88
C ASP A 92 2.45 5.06 -17.23
#